data_AF-A0A2B7WIU8-F1
#
_entry.id   AF-A0A2B7WIU8-F1
#
_cell.length_a   1.000
_cell.length_b   1.000
_cell.length_c   1.000
_cell.angle_alpha   90.00
_cell.angle_beta   90.00
_cell.angle_gamma   90.00
#
_symmetry.space_group_name_H-M   'P 1'
#
loop_
_entity.id
_entity.type
_entity.pdbx_description
1 polymer ?
#
loop_
_entity_poly.entity_id
_entity_poly.type
_entity_poly.pdbx_seq_one_letter_code
_entity_poly.pdbx_strand_id
1 'polypeptide(L)'
;MNNNMDYLQAPIRCVHLIKEESWTRCSYKITTPDGLSCLYTVAISDGTPKVTLTRHLQPIPYTRPASSISRLSGQFSLSGLLGQSRHRQQQQQAGQSSNDYVVGTANFHITASSKIDISLSTNQAITMRRPDSFSSKRRFESLTPLGTLEWKSGGGALGSLVTSDLKLVDMSGRTVARYEKQSSLRSGRSEQITLLVPELDGFLDIVILTCMATIEYRRISDEIVEEVAGGI
;
A
#
# COMPACT_ATOMS: atom_id res chain seq x y z
N MET A 1 18.83 -34.18 -17.57
CA MET A 1 17.48 -33.59 -17.73
C MET A 1 17.00 -33.23 -16.33
N ASN A 2 17.19 -31.97 -15.91
CA ASN A 2 16.84 -31.52 -14.56
C ASN A 2 15.40 -30.99 -14.60
N ASN A 3 14.48 -31.78 -14.04
CA ASN A 3 13.11 -31.35 -13.82
C ASN A 3 13.08 -30.39 -12.63
N ASN A 4 13.27 -29.10 -12.91
CA ASN A 4 12.93 -28.02 -11.98
C ASN A 4 11.40 -27.90 -11.95
N MET A 5 10.75 -28.82 -11.22
CA MET A 5 9.39 -28.60 -10.75
C MET A 5 9.49 -27.61 -9.59
N ASP A 6 9.43 -26.33 -9.91
CA ASP A 6 9.10 -25.29 -8.95
C ASP A 6 7.72 -25.64 -8.38
N TYR A 7 7.71 -26.29 -7.21
CA TYR A 7 6.49 -26.44 -6.43
C TYR A 7 5.98 -25.03 -6.14
N LEU A 8 4.98 -24.61 -6.91
CA LEU A 8 4.21 -23.39 -6.66
C LEU A 8 3.57 -23.55 -5.29
N GLN A 9 4.27 -23.06 -4.26
CA GLN A 9 3.77 -23.01 -2.90
C GLN A 9 2.45 -22.23 -2.95
N ALA A 10 1.36 -22.90 -2.61
CA ALA A 10 0.04 -22.28 -2.64
C ALA A 10 0.07 -21.01 -1.76
N PRO A 11 -0.47 -19.88 -2.25
CA PRO A 11 -0.43 -18.63 -1.51
C PRO A 11 -1.18 -18.81 -0.19
N ILE A 12 -0.50 -18.46 0.91
CA ILE A 12 -1.08 -18.61 2.25
C ILE A 12 -2.08 -17.49 2.50
N ARG A 13 -1.80 -16.29 1.99
CA ARG A 13 -2.72 -15.16 2.02
C ARG A 13 -2.48 -14.24 0.83
N CYS A 14 -3.55 -13.67 0.29
CA CYS A 14 -3.49 -12.67 -0.77
C CYS A 14 -4.39 -11.49 -0.40
N VAL A 15 -3.94 -10.28 -0.73
CA VAL A 15 -4.71 -9.04 -0.61
C VAL A 15 -4.57 -8.22 -1.88
N HIS A 16 -5.60 -7.46 -2.20
CA HIS A 16 -5.63 -6.60 -3.38
C HIS A 16 -5.36 -5.15 -3.00
N LEU A 17 -4.60 -4.45 -3.84
CA LEU A 17 -4.30 -3.03 -3.73
C LEU A 17 -5.11 -2.26 -4.77
N ILE A 18 -5.85 -1.28 -4.28
CA ILE A 18 -6.63 -0.35 -5.09
C ILE A 18 -6.09 1.04 -4.84
N LYS A 19 -5.52 1.65 -5.88
CA LYS A 19 -5.06 3.03 -5.84
C LYS A 19 -6.27 3.97 -5.93
N GLU A 20 -6.39 4.86 -4.97
CA GLU A 20 -7.35 5.96 -4.97
C GLU A 20 -6.56 7.26 -5.14
N GLU A 21 -6.60 7.82 -6.34
CA GLU A 21 -6.05 9.13 -6.64
C GLU A 21 -7.16 10.17 -6.55
N SER A 22 -6.90 11.21 -5.77
CA SER A 22 -7.66 12.44 -5.77
C SER A 22 -6.72 13.58 -6.13
N TRP A 23 -7.27 14.70 -6.59
CA TRP A 23 -6.48 15.85 -7.09
C TRP A 23 -5.42 16.33 -6.09
N THR A 24 -5.66 16.14 -4.80
CA THR A 24 -4.79 16.60 -3.72
C THR A 24 -4.07 15.46 -2.99
N ARG A 25 -4.43 14.19 -3.21
CA ARG A 25 -3.92 13.09 -2.37
C ARG A 25 -3.92 11.76 -3.08
N CYS A 26 -2.84 11.00 -2.89
CA CYS A 26 -2.76 9.59 -3.25
C CYS A 26 -2.96 8.72 -1.99
N SER A 27 -3.89 7.77 -2.06
CA SER A 27 -4.07 6.74 -1.04
C SER A 27 -4.28 5.38 -1.66
N TYR A 28 -4.08 4.32 -0.88
CA TYR A 28 -4.39 2.96 -1.30
C TYR A 28 -5.35 2.31 -0.32
N LYS A 29 -6.29 1.54 -0.86
CA LYS A 29 -7.09 0.60 -0.08
C LYS A 29 -6.59 -0.81 -0.33
N ILE A 30 -6.45 -1.56 0.75
CA ILE A 30 -6.03 -2.95 0.71
C ILE A 30 -7.21 -3.80 1.11
N THR A 31 -7.71 -4.58 0.16
CA THR A 31 -8.94 -5.34 0.31
C THR A 31 -8.70 -6.84 0.31
N THR A 32 -9.69 -7.57 0.80
CA THR A 32 -9.79 -9.02 0.62
C THR A 32 -9.86 -9.38 -0.87
N PRO A 33 -9.48 -10.62 -1.26
CA PRO A 33 -9.51 -11.05 -2.66
C PRO A 33 -10.88 -10.94 -3.35
N ASP A 34 -11.97 -11.10 -2.58
CA ASP A 34 -13.35 -10.93 -3.06
C ASP A 34 -13.72 -9.44 -3.29
N GLY A 35 -12.87 -8.51 -2.87
CA GLY A 35 -13.07 -7.07 -3.00
C GLY A 35 -14.17 -6.51 -2.10
N LEU A 36 -14.74 -7.31 -1.18
CA LEU A 36 -15.90 -6.91 -0.38
C LEU A 36 -15.51 -6.15 0.89
N SER A 37 -14.28 -6.33 1.36
CA SER A 37 -13.83 -5.83 2.66
C SER A 37 -12.52 -5.06 2.54
N CYS A 38 -12.49 -3.84 3.04
CA CYS A 38 -11.26 -3.07 3.21
C CYS A 38 -10.60 -3.44 4.53
N LEU A 39 -9.38 -3.97 4.45
CA LEU A 39 -8.56 -4.40 5.58
C LEU A 39 -7.60 -3.30 6.04
N TYR A 40 -7.05 -2.53 5.09
CA TYR A 40 -6.14 -1.44 5.39
C TYR A 40 -6.35 -0.23 4.48
N THR A 41 -5.99 0.94 5.02
CA THR A 41 -5.81 2.16 4.25
C THR A 41 -4.37 2.63 4.38
N VAL A 42 -3.77 2.99 3.24
CA VAL A 42 -2.44 3.57 3.14
C VAL A 42 -2.61 5.02 2.73
N ALA A 43 -2.18 5.92 3.61
CA ALA A 43 -2.20 7.35 3.38
C ALA A 43 -0.79 7.85 3.05
N ILE A 44 -0.65 8.60 1.96
CA ILE A 44 0.56 9.37 1.65
C ILE A 44 0.30 10.82 2.08
N SER A 45 1.27 11.44 2.74
CA SER A 45 1.16 12.83 3.16
C SER A 45 1.66 13.79 2.08
N ASP A 46 0.97 14.91 2.00
CA ASP A 46 1.30 16.00 1.09
C ASP A 46 2.38 16.87 1.76
N GLY A 47 3.52 17.08 1.11
CA GLY A 47 4.59 17.97 1.57
C GLY A 47 5.69 17.35 2.45
N THR A 48 5.45 16.23 3.13
CA THR A 48 6.54 15.39 3.69
C THR A 48 6.43 13.99 3.13
N PRO A 49 7.53 13.39 2.63
CA PRO A 49 7.47 12.07 2.03
C PRO A 49 7.32 11.01 3.12
N LYS A 50 6.06 10.76 3.52
CA LYS A 50 5.68 9.82 4.57
C LYS A 50 4.47 8.99 4.14
N VAL A 51 4.53 7.71 4.49
CA VAL A 51 3.45 6.74 4.34
C VAL A 51 2.91 6.38 5.72
N THR A 52 1.60 6.32 5.88
CA THR A 52 0.92 5.87 7.11
C THR A 52 0.02 4.69 6.77
N LEU A 53 0.17 3.58 7.49
CA LEU A 53 -0.68 2.40 7.36
C LEU A 53 -1.65 2.33 8.53
N THR A 54 -2.94 2.22 8.20
CA THR A 54 -4.02 2.04 9.15
C THR A 54 -4.71 0.70 8.86
N ARG A 55 -4.87 -0.13 9.89
CA ARG A 55 -5.64 -1.38 9.85
C ARG A 55 -7.06 -1.12 10.34
N HIS A 56 -8.04 -1.67 9.64
CA HIS A 56 -9.44 -1.65 10.03
C HIS A 56 -9.79 -2.95 10.77
N LEU A 57 -10.05 -2.87 12.09
CA LEU A 57 -10.33 -4.06 12.92
C LEU A 57 -11.73 -4.64 12.64
N GLN A 58 -12.65 -3.81 12.16
CA GLN A 58 -13.88 -4.26 11.52
C GLN A 58 -13.73 -4.00 10.01
N PRO A 59 -13.76 -5.05 9.17
CA PRO A 59 -13.60 -4.86 7.74
C PRO A 59 -14.70 -3.94 7.19
N ILE A 60 -14.29 -2.83 6.59
CA ILE A 60 -15.24 -1.84 6.06
C ILE A 60 -15.78 -2.40 4.74
N PRO A 61 -17.12 -2.49 4.55
CA PRO A 61 -17.69 -2.88 3.26
C PRO A 61 -17.13 -1.98 2.16
N TYR A 62 -16.42 -2.58 1.20
CA TYR A 62 -15.86 -1.86 0.08
C TYR A 62 -16.84 -1.91 -1.09
N THR A 63 -17.65 -0.85 -1.23
CA THR A 63 -18.36 -0.60 -2.49
C THR A 63 -17.46 0.24 -3.38
N ARG A 64 -16.97 -0.34 -4.47
CA ARG A 64 -16.33 0.45 -5.53
C ARG A 64 -17.35 1.50 -5.98
N PRO A 65 -17.10 2.81 -5.85
CA PRO A 65 -18.03 3.80 -6.39
C PRO A 65 -18.19 3.50 -7.88
N ALA A 66 -19.42 3.18 -8.28
CA ALA A 66 -19.75 3.09 -9.70
C ALA A 66 -19.29 4.41 -10.31
N SER A 67 -18.37 4.34 -11.27
CA SER A 67 -17.88 5.50 -12.01
C SER A 67 -19.05 6.41 -12.33
N SER A 68 -19.02 7.63 -11.79
CA SER A 68 -20.06 8.63 -11.91
C SER A 68 -20.21 9.03 -13.38
N ILE A 69 -20.93 8.22 -14.16
CA ILE A 69 -21.56 8.71 -15.37
C ILE A 69 -22.74 9.53 -14.87
N SER A 70 -22.54 10.85 -14.88
CA SER A 70 -23.55 11.87 -14.68
C SER A 70 -24.86 11.48 -15.39
N ARG A 71 -25.82 10.97 -14.63
CA ARG A 71 -27.23 10.98 -15.05
C ARG A 71 -27.86 12.19 -14.41
N LEU A 72 -27.79 13.30 -15.14
CA LEU A 72 -28.79 14.36 -15.07
C LEU A 72 -30.15 13.71 -15.36
N SER A 73 -30.87 13.36 -14.30
CA SER A 73 -32.32 13.20 -14.35
C SER A 73 -32.85 13.84 -13.09
N GLY A 74 -33.13 15.14 -13.21
CA GLY A 74 -33.84 15.88 -12.19
C GLY A 74 -35.22 15.25 -11.98
N GLN A 75 -35.51 14.94 -10.73
CA GLN A 75 -36.88 14.79 -10.27
C GLN A 75 -37.02 15.63 -9.00
N PHE A 76 -37.87 16.64 -9.14
CA PHE A 76 -38.20 17.64 -8.15
C PHE A 76 -38.95 16.99 -6.99
N SER A 77 -38.48 17.20 -5.76
CA SER A 77 -39.24 16.86 -4.56
C SER A 77 -39.70 18.15 -3.88
N LEU A 78 -40.97 18.49 -4.08
CA LEU A 78 -41.65 19.62 -3.42
C LEU A 78 -42.13 19.20 -2.03
N SER A 79 -41.21 19.03 -1.09
CA SER A 79 -41.53 18.78 0.31
C SER A 79 -40.76 19.78 1.17
N GLY A 80 -41.41 20.90 1.52
CA GLY A 80 -40.81 21.90 2.40
C GLY A 80 -41.43 23.29 2.38
N LEU A 81 -42.68 23.47 1.94
CA LEU A 81 -43.46 24.67 2.25
C LEU A 81 -44.20 24.42 3.57
N LEU A 82 -43.62 24.88 4.68
CA LEU A 82 -44.27 25.46 5.89
C LEU A 82 -43.37 25.34 7.13
N GLY A 83 -43.09 26.50 7.75
CA GLY A 83 -43.27 26.66 9.19
C GLY A 83 -42.12 26.36 10.15
N GLN A 84 -41.39 27.43 10.50
CA GLN A 84 -40.98 27.82 11.85
C GLN A 84 -39.98 26.99 12.70
N SER A 85 -38.98 27.76 13.14
CA SER A 85 -38.49 27.93 14.52
C SER A 85 -37.15 27.32 14.91
N ARG A 86 -36.34 28.20 15.52
CA ARG A 86 -35.00 28.02 16.07
C ARG A 86 -35.01 27.02 17.22
N HIS A 87 -34.08 26.06 17.22
CA HIS A 87 -33.15 25.77 18.33
C HIS A 87 -32.33 24.50 18.04
N ARG A 88 -31.08 24.51 18.54
CA ARG A 88 -30.08 23.41 18.59
C ARG A 88 -29.37 23.06 17.28
N GLN A 89 -28.35 23.87 16.94
CA GLN A 89 -27.11 23.31 16.42
C GLN A 89 -26.39 22.57 17.56
N GLN A 90 -26.82 21.33 17.83
CA GLN A 90 -25.87 20.30 18.21
C GLN A 90 -25.40 19.69 16.90
N GLN A 91 -24.22 20.11 16.43
CA GLN A 91 -23.46 19.29 15.49
C GLN A 91 -23.15 17.97 16.21
N GLN A 92 -24.04 17.00 16.03
CA GLN A 92 -23.71 15.60 16.23
C GLN A 92 -22.68 15.23 15.15
N GLN A 93 -21.41 15.46 15.45
CA GLN A 93 -20.39 14.52 14.99
C GLN A 93 -20.73 13.21 15.68
N ALA A 94 -21.51 12.37 14.99
CA ALA A 94 -21.67 10.99 15.35
C ALA A 94 -20.29 10.34 15.26
N GLY A 95 -19.62 10.27 16.41
CA GLY A 95 -18.48 9.39 16.61
C GLY A 95 -18.95 7.97 16.33
N GLN A 96 -18.74 7.51 15.10
CA GLN A 96 -18.36 6.13 14.91
C GLN A 96 -17.04 6.00 15.64
N SER A 97 -17.03 5.22 16.72
CA SER A 97 -15.80 4.68 17.30
C SER A 97 -15.14 3.84 16.20
N SER A 98 -14.42 4.50 15.29
CA SER A 98 -13.65 3.86 14.25
C SER A 98 -12.59 3.05 15.00
N ASN A 99 -12.75 1.73 15.03
CA ASN A 99 -11.76 0.79 15.56
C ASN A 99 -10.61 0.66 14.55
N ASP A 100 -10.13 1.79 14.06
CA ASP A 100 -9.01 1.88 13.16
C ASP A 100 -7.75 1.99 14.00
N TYR A 101 -6.79 1.15 13.67
CA TYR A 101 -5.52 1.07 14.38
C TYR A 101 -4.41 1.51 13.43
N VAL A 102 -3.71 2.60 13.78
CA VAL A 102 -2.49 2.97 13.06
C VAL A 102 -1.45 1.90 13.36
N VAL A 103 -1.05 1.18 12.31
CA VAL A 103 -0.06 0.10 12.38
C VAL A 103 1.34 0.69 12.45
N GLY A 104 1.59 1.73 11.65
CA GLY A 104 2.90 2.36 11.60
C GLY A 104 3.01 3.41 10.51
N THR A 105 4.17 4.05 10.49
CA THR A 105 4.51 5.09 9.53
C THR A 105 5.89 4.85 8.96
N ALA A 106 6.09 5.18 7.69
CA ALA A 106 7.39 5.17 7.03
C ALA A 106 7.75 6.60 6.61
N ASN A 107 8.96 7.05 6.97
CA ASN A 107 9.48 8.38 6.67
C ASN A 107 10.69 8.25 5.72
N PHE A 108 10.70 9.03 4.64
CA PHE A 108 11.71 8.91 3.59
C PHE A 108 12.76 10.02 3.71
N HIS A 109 14.04 9.64 3.68
CA HIS A 109 15.17 10.58 3.76
C HIS A 109 15.81 10.82 2.40
N ILE A 110 15.00 11.15 1.39
CA ILE A 110 15.33 11.04 -0.05
C ILE A 110 16.55 11.89 -0.46
N THR A 111 16.67 13.10 0.07
CA THR A 111 17.72 14.06 -0.31
C THR A 111 19.07 13.80 0.35
N ALA A 112 19.08 13.21 1.54
CA ALA A 112 20.29 13.00 2.34
C ALA A 112 20.79 11.55 2.27
N SER A 113 19.92 10.58 1.96
CA SER A 113 20.28 9.17 1.96
C SER A 113 19.24 8.30 1.21
N SER A 114 19.53 7.01 1.07
CA SER A 114 18.56 6.04 0.57
C SER A 114 17.73 5.38 1.68
N LYS A 115 17.68 6.01 2.87
CA LYS A 115 17.12 5.47 4.11
C LYS A 115 15.61 5.70 4.18
N ILE A 116 14.90 4.68 4.66
CA ILE A 116 13.49 4.74 5.05
C ILE A 116 13.41 4.32 6.51
N ASP A 117 12.86 5.17 7.37
CA ASP A 117 12.62 4.84 8.77
C ASP A 117 11.16 4.48 8.97
N ILE A 118 10.91 3.28 9.48
CA ILE A 118 9.59 2.76 9.80
C ILE A 118 9.44 2.72 11.31
N SER A 119 8.41 3.38 11.80
CA SER A 119 8.00 3.31 13.21
C SER A 119 6.67 2.59 13.30
N LEU A 120 6.64 1.49 14.05
CA LEU A 120 5.43 0.73 14.33
C LEU A 120 4.75 1.26 15.61
N SER A 121 3.45 1.10 15.70
CA SER A 121 2.68 1.46 16.90
C SER A 121 3.00 0.61 18.14
N THR A 122 3.71 -0.51 17.95
CA THR A 122 4.28 -1.34 19.01
C THR A 122 5.56 -0.76 19.62
N ASN A 123 5.91 0.50 19.31
CA ASN A 123 7.17 1.15 19.67
C ASN A 123 8.44 0.47 19.12
N GLN A 124 8.27 -0.43 18.16
CA GLN A 124 9.38 -1.03 17.42
C GLN A 124 9.70 -0.18 16.18
N ALA A 125 10.97 -0.18 15.78
CA ALA A 125 11.43 0.53 14.61
C ALA A 125 12.17 -0.40 13.65
N ILE A 126 11.94 -0.19 12.36
CA ILE A 126 12.63 -0.88 11.27
C ILE A 126 13.27 0.19 10.38
N THR A 127 14.53 0.02 10.01
CA THR A 127 15.17 0.90 9.02
C THR A 127 15.43 0.11 7.75
N MET A 128 14.90 0.59 6.62
CA MET A 128 15.19 0.03 5.30
C MET A 128 16.25 0.86 4.58
N ARG A 129 17.22 0.21 3.93
CA ARG A 129 18.29 0.86 3.17
C ARG A 129 18.62 0.10 1.89
N ARG A 130 19.33 0.74 0.94
CA ARG A 130 19.97 -0.04 -0.14
C ARG A 130 21.10 -0.88 0.49
N PRO A 131 21.32 -2.11 0.03
CA PRO A 131 22.52 -2.85 0.40
C PRO A 131 23.80 -2.22 -0.17
N ASP A 132 23.69 -1.52 -1.30
CA ASP A 132 24.78 -0.82 -1.97
C ASP A 132 24.23 0.40 -2.75
N SER A 133 25.09 1.37 -3.08
CA SER A 133 24.65 2.68 -3.59
C SER A 133 23.84 2.63 -4.90
N PHE A 134 24.08 1.61 -5.74
CA PHE A 134 23.47 1.46 -7.07
C PHE A 134 22.31 0.48 -7.09
N SER A 135 22.06 -0.23 -5.99
CA SER A 135 21.00 -1.23 -5.92
C SER A 135 19.63 -0.62 -5.74
N SER A 136 18.67 -1.07 -6.55
CA SER A 136 17.24 -0.74 -6.39
C SER A 136 16.58 -1.53 -5.26
N LYS A 137 17.32 -2.39 -4.57
CA LYS A 137 16.83 -3.26 -3.49
C LYS A 137 16.67 -2.49 -2.18
N ARG A 138 15.83 -2.99 -1.30
CA ARG A 138 15.61 -2.45 0.05
C ARG A 138 15.72 -3.55 1.09
N ARG A 139 16.76 -3.49 1.90
CA ARG A 139 17.06 -4.46 2.96
C ARG A 139 16.71 -3.88 4.33
N PHE A 140 16.21 -4.73 5.22
CA PHE A 140 15.91 -4.39 6.61
C PHE A 140 15.95 -5.62 7.51
N GLU A 141 16.17 -5.42 8.80
CA GLU A 141 16.01 -6.47 9.82
C GLU A 141 14.51 -6.63 10.14
N SER A 142 13.98 -7.83 9.97
CA SER A 142 12.60 -8.14 10.35
C SER A 142 12.52 -8.34 11.86
N LEU A 143 11.38 -7.96 12.43
CA LEU A 143 11.02 -8.27 13.82
C LEU A 143 10.51 -9.72 13.98
N THR A 144 10.43 -10.46 12.88
CA THR A 144 10.03 -11.87 12.85
C THR A 144 11.25 -12.79 12.88
N PRO A 145 11.08 -14.08 13.24
CA PRO A 145 12.14 -15.09 13.14
C PRO A 145 12.75 -15.30 11.73
N LEU A 146 12.21 -14.65 10.69
CA LEU A 146 12.77 -14.71 9.34
C LEU A 146 14.08 -13.91 9.20
N GLY A 147 14.44 -13.08 10.19
CA GLY A 147 15.68 -12.31 10.21
C GLY A 147 15.71 -11.20 9.15
N THR A 148 16.86 -11.00 8.50
CA THR A 148 16.99 -9.97 7.47
C THR A 148 16.14 -10.27 6.24
N LEU A 149 15.37 -9.28 5.80
CA LEU A 149 14.53 -9.36 4.61
C LEU A 149 14.96 -8.32 3.57
N GLU A 150 14.76 -8.62 2.30
CA GLU A 150 15.12 -7.76 1.18
C GLU A 150 14.03 -7.72 0.11
N TRP A 151 13.51 -6.52 -0.17
CA TRP A 151 12.69 -6.26 -1.34
C TRP A 151 13.59 -6.08 -2.57
N LYS A 152 13.34 -6.86 -3.62
CA LYS A 152 14.03 -6.76 -4.93
C LYS A 152 13.03 -6.80 -6.08
N SER A 153 13.45 -6.35 -7.28
CA SER A 153 12.63 -6.46 -8.48
C SER A 153 12.29 -7.92 -8.80
N GLY A 154 11.07 -8.17 -9.27
CA GLY A 154 10.59 -9.50 -9.64
C GLY A 154 11.19 -10.04 -10.94
N GLY A 155 11.62 -9.18 -11.86
CA GLY A 155 12.28 -9.54 -13.11
C GLY A 155 13.74 -9.95 -12.88
N GLY A 156 14.18 -11.06 -13.48
CA GLY A 156 15.50 -11.67 -13.28
C GLY A 156 16.69 -10.85 -13.82
N ALA A 157 17.64 -11.49 -14.51
CA ALA A 157 18.90 -10.87 -14.96
C ALA A 157 18.73 -9.69 -15.96
N LEU A 158 17.54 -9.51 -16.53
CA LEU A 158 17.14 -8.37 -17.36
C LEU A 158 16.24 -7.36 -16.59
N GLY A 159 16.20 -7.47 -15.27
CA GLY A 159 15.17 -6.93 -14.37
C GLY A 159 15.07 -5.41 -14.24
N SER A 160 13.89 -4.98 -13.79
CA SER A 160 13.35 -3.61 -13.65
C SER A 160 12.79 -2.92 -14.91
N LEU A 161 13.28 -3.22 -16.11
CA LEU A 161 12.79 -2.57 -17.34
C LEU A 161 11.40 -3.07 -17.80
N VAL A 162 11.01 -4.29 -17.42
CA VAL A 162 9.80 -4.96 -17.96
C VAL A 162 8.65 -5.04 -16.94
N THR A 163 8.95 -5.05 -15.63
CA THR A 163 7.93 -5.23 -14.58
C THR A 163 8.24 -4.39 -13.35
N SER A 164 7.23 -3.74 -12.77
CA SER A 164 7.36 -3.09 -11.45
C SER A 164 7.12 -4.03 -10.27
N ASP A 165 7.00 -5.34 -10.54
CA ASP A 165 6.80 -6.37 -9.51
C ASP A 165 7.95 -6.38 -8.50
N LEU A 166 7.61 -6.78 -7.26
CA LEU A 166 8.56 -6.91 -6.16
C LEU A 166 8.49 -8.31 -5.55
N LYS A 167 9.63 -8.79 -5.06
CA LYS A 167 9.76 -10.00 -4.26
C LYS A 167 10.42 -9.63 -2.94
N LEU A 168 9.84 -10.07 -1.83
CA LEU A 168 10.47 -10.04 -0.52
C LEU A 168 11.16 -11.39 -0.31
N VAL A 169 12.47 -11.35 -0.10
CA VAL A 169 13.27 -12.55 0.16
C VAL A 169 13.88 -12.52 1.55
N ASP A 170 14.03 -13.69 2.16
CA ASP A 170 14.81 -13.87 3.38
C ASP A 170 16.31 -14.07 3.10
N MET A 171 17.13 -14.20 4.15
CA MET A 171 18.58 -14.42 4.02
C MET A 171 18.95 -15.70 3.26
N SER A 172 18.08 -16.70 3.23
CA SER A 172 18.30 -17.94 2.46
C SER A 172 18.01 -17.74 0.97
N GLY A 173 17.48 -16.58 0.58
CA GLY A 173 17.05 -16.27 -0.79
C GLY A 173 15.65 -16.77 -1.13
N ARG A 174 14.95 -17.40 -0.17
CA ARG A 174 13.56 -17.86 -0.33
C ARG A 174 12.63 -16.66 -0.41
N THR A 175 11.69 -16.69 -1.35
CA THR A 175 10.67 -15.64 -1.47
C THR A 175 9.57 -15.86 -0.44
N VAL A 176 9.36 -14.87 0.43
CA VAL A 176 8.38 -14.94 1.53
C VAL A 176 7.12 -14.12 1.25
N ALA A 177 7.21 -13.11 0.38
CA ALA A 177 6.08 -12.36 -0.12
C ALA A 177 6.35 -11.81 -1.53
N ARG A 178 5.28 -11.46 -2.26
CA ARG A 178 5.36 -10.87 -3.60
C ARG A 178 4.37 -9.73 -3.72
N TYR A 179 4.76 -8.71 -4.47
CA TYR A 179 3.86 -7.69 -4.99
C TYR A 179 3.88 -7.77 -6.52
N GLU A 180 2.70 -7.77 -7.12
CA GLU A 180 2.53 -7.87 -8.56
C GLU A 180 1.72 -6.67 -9.05
N LYS A 181 2.37 -5.84 -9.87
CA LYS A 181 1.76 -4.66 -10.48
C LYS A 181 1.11 -5.09 -11.79
N GLN A 182 -0.19 -4.88 -11.90
CA GLN A 182 -0.89 -5.24 -13.13
C GLN A 182 -0.69 -4.17 -14.20
N SER A 183 -0.25 -4.58 -15.39
CA SER A 183 -0.24 -3.72 -16.58
C SER A 183 -1.69 -3.49 -17.06
N SER A 184 -2.10 -2.23 -17.10
CA SER A 184 -3.46 -1.71 -17.31
C SER A 184 -4.14 -2.05 -18.64
N LEU A 185 -3.56 -2.88 -19.50
CA LEU A 185 -4.03 -3.04 -20.88
C LEU A 185 -5.16 -4.06 -21.09
N ARG A 186 -5.36 -5.07 -20.22
CA ARG A 186 -6.30 -6.17 -20.55
C ARG A 186 -7.08 -6.87 -19.44
N SER A 187 -6.86 -6.58 -18.16
CA SER A 187 -7.60 -7.27 -17.10
C SER A 187 -8.02 -6.27 -16.03
N GLY A 188 -9.32 -6.23 -15.71
CA GLY A 188 -9.87 -5.41 -14.62
C GLY A 188 -9.46 -5.87 -13.22
N ARG A 189 -8.29 -6.51 -13.07
CA ARG A 189 -7.74 -6.99 -11.80
C ARG A 189 -6.89 -5.91 -11.14
N SER A 190 -7.09 -5.77 -9.84
CA SER A 190 -6.30 -4.92 -8.94
C SER A 190 -4.87 -5.43 -8.79
N GLU A 191 -3.95 -4.54 -8.42
CA GLU A 191 -2.62 -4.91 -7.95
C GLU A 191 -2.73 -5.86 -6.75
N GLN A 192 -1.72 -6.70 -6.48
CA GLN A 192 -1.84 -7.70 -5.42
C GLN A 192 -0.56 -7.87 -4.59
N ILE A 193 -0.73 -8.13 -3.30
CA ILE A 193 0.31 -8.58 -2.39
C ILE A 193 -0.03 -10.00 -1.93
N THR A 194 0.93 -10.91 -2.08
CA THR A 194 0.78 -12.33 -1.73
C THR A 194 1.83 -12.74 -0.70
N LEU A 195 1.39 -13.37 0.40
CA LEU A 195 2.24 -14.03 1.38
C LEU A 195 2.45 -15.50 1.00
N LEU A 196 3.70 -15.94 1.06
CA LEU A 196 4.12 -17.31 0.70
C LEU A 196 4.61 -18.12 1.90
N VAL A 197 4.67 -17.51 3.09
CA VAL A 197 5.03 -18.18 4.34
C VAL A 197 3.87 -18.13 5.34
N PRO A 198 3.81 -19.08 6.29
CA PRO A 198 2.79 -19.07 7.33
C PRO A 198 2.72 -17.70 8.02
N GLU A 199 1.50 -17.24 8.29
CA GLU A 199 1.29 -15.95 8.91
C GLU A 199 1.83 -15.98 10.34
N LEU A 200 2.94 -15.27 10.55
CA LEU A 200 3.42 -14.90 11.87
C LEU A 200 2.64 -13.67 12.32
N ASP A 201 2.37 -13.54 13.61
CA ASP A 201 1.58 -12.42 14.14
C ASP A 201 2.15 -11.07 13.69
N GLY A 202 1.31 -10.25 13.06
CA GLY A 202 1.70 -8.94 12.54
C GLY A 202 2.61 -8.96 11.31
N PHE A 203 2.94 -10.12 10.73
CA PHE A 203 3.84 -10.15 9.56
C PHE A 203 3.22 -9.51 8.32
N LEU A 204 1.91 -9.67 8.11
CA LEU A 204 1.20 -9.01 7.01
C LEU A 204 1.33 -7.48 7.10
N ASP A 205 1.29 -6.92 8.30
CA ASP A 205 1.47 -5.47 8.52
C ASP A 205 2.83 -4.99 8.04
N ILE A 206 3.87 -5.72 8.45
CA ILE A 206 5.25 -5.42 8.09
C ILE A 206 5.41 -5.52 6.57
N VAL A 207 4.86 -6.58 5.96
CA VAL A 207 4.93 -6.78 4.51
C VAL A 207 4.23 -5.65 3.76
N ILE A 208 3.00 -5.30 4.16
CA ILE A 208 2.26 -4.20 3.53
C ILE A 208 3.02 -2.88 3.69
N LEU A 209 3.39 -2.50 4.91
CA LEU A 209 4.01 -1.21 5.19
C LEU A 209 5.35 -1.05 4.46
N THR A 210 6.21 -2.09 4.49
CA THR A 210 7.52 -2.05 3.82
C THR A 210 7.39 -2.12 2.29
N CYS A 211 6.40 -2.85 1.76
CA CYS A 211 6.10 -2.87 0.33
C CYS A 211 5.67 -1.50 -0.16
N MET A 212 4.68 -0.88 0.50
CA MET A 212 4.18 0.44 0.14
C MET A 212 5.25 1.52 0.28
N ALA A 213 6.06 1.45 1.35
CA ALA A 213 7.20 2.34 1.51
C ALA A 213 8.21 2.19 0.36
N THR A 214 8.44 0.98 -0.13
CA THR A 214 9.34 0.73 -1.28
C THR A 214 8.77 1.31 -2.58
N ILE A 215 7.48 1.10 -2.83
CA ILE A 215 6.79 1.59 -4.03
C ILE A 215 6.81 3.13 -4.05
N GLU A 216 6.38 3.77 -2.96
CA GLU A 216 6.27 5.22 -2.89
C GLU A 216 7.63 5.92 -2.84
N TYR A 217 8.62 5.34 -2.17
CA TYR A 217 9.97 5.87 -2.23
C TYR A 217 10.48 5.94 -3.68
N ARG A 218 10.27 4.87 -4.47
CA ARG A 218 10.70 4.84 -5.87
C ARG A 218 9.97 5.90 -6.67
N ARG A 219 8.64 5.97 -6.56
CA ARG A 219 7.82 6.98 -7.25
C ARG A 219 8.33 8.40 -7.01
N ILE A 220 8.55 8.77 -5.74
CA ILE A 220 9.01 10.12 -5.38
C ILE A 220 10.47 10.34 -5.82
N SER A 221 11.32 9.32 -5.71
CA SER A 221 12.71 9.41 -6.17
C SER A 221 12.81 9.60 -7.67
N ASP A 222 11.95 8.95 -8.45
CA ASP A 222 11.91 9.05 -9.91
C ASP A 222 11.40 10.45 -10.33
N GLU A 223 10.34 10.96 -9.66
CA GLU A 223 9.79 12.30 -9.87
C GLU A 223 10.84 13.41 -9.67
N ILE A 224 11.66 13.31 -8.61
CA ILE A 224 12.75 14.27 -8.35
C ILE A 224 13.84 14.20 -9.44
N VAL A 225 14.18 13.00 -9.92
CA VAL A 225 15.17 12.84 -10.99
C VAL A 225 14.67 13.43 -12.31
N GLU A 226 13.39 13.23 -12.63
CA GLU A 226 12.76 13.82 -13.81
C GLU A 226 12.70 15.36 -13.72
N GLU A 227 12.37 15.94 -12.56
CA GLU A 227 12.37 17.39 -12.35
C GLU A 227 13.76 18.00 -12.59
N VAL A 228 14.81 17.37 -12.06
CA VAL A 228 16.20 17.81 -12.29
C VAL A 228 16.62 17.66 -13.75
N ALA A 229 16.17 16.60 -14.42
CA ALA A 229 16.51 16.32 -15.82
C ALA A 229 15.68 17.14 -16.84
N GLY A 230 14.50 17.64 -16.47
CA GLY A 230 13.64 18.48 -17.31
C GLY A 230 13.90 19.98 -17.17
N GLY A 231 14.73 20.39 -16.21
CA GLY A 231 15.13 21.78 -15.97
C GLY A 231 16.36 22.25 -16.77
N ILE A 232 16.76 21.53 -17.82
CA ILE A 232 17.91 21.84 -18.70
C ILE A 232 17.43 22.27 -20.08
#